data_AF-A0A2D8C6C1-F1
#
_entry.id   AF-A0A2D8C6C1-F1
#
_cell.length_a   1.000
_cell.length_b   1.000
_cell.length_c   1.000
_cell.angle_alpha   90.00
_cell.angle_beta   90.00
_cell.angle_gamma   90.00
#
_symmetry.space_group_name_H-M   'P 1'
#
loop_
_entity.id
_entity.type
_entity.pdbx_description
1 polymer ?
#
loop_
_entity_poly.entity_id
_entity_poly.type
_entity_poly.pdbx_seq_one_letter_code
_entity_poly.pdbx_strand_id
1 'polypeptide(L)'
;MKSITKIQILILSLVLLQGPSFSQENPVESQSPIRHFSGTITATNNGVSIIPAFNLGKAAAFFDLSVGGERLSFDPMFRFGMNGKPWSFILWWRYKIIKDKKFSLTAGAHPAFLFQDREVVVDGEVQRMFVAN
;
A
#
# COMPACT_ATOMS: atom_id res chain seq x y z
N MET A 1 -54.91 47.49 6.90
CA MET A 1 -53.84 46.51 6.55
C MET A 1 -52.79 46.55 7.65
N LYS A 2 -52.61 45.47 8.41
CA LYS A 2 -51.60 45.43 9.50
C LYS A 2 -50.20 45.26 8.90
N SER A 3 -49.29 46.16 9.26
CA SER A 3 -47.90 46.18 8.77
C SER A 3 -47.14 44.95 9.26
N ILE A 4 -46.53 44.21 8.33
CA ILE A 4 -45.71 43.04 8.65
C ILE A 4 -44.44 43.52 9.34
N THR A 5 -44.21 43.07 10.58
CA THR A 5 -43.08 43.52 11.40
C THR A 5 -41.82 42.74 11.03
N LYS A 6 -40.64 43.34 11.13
CA LYS A 6 -39.34 42.71 10.76
C LYS A 6 -39.11 41.33 11.40
N ILE A 7 -39.64 41.12 12.60
CA ILE A 7 -39.61 39.83 13.33
C ILE A 7 -40.37 38.74 12.58
N GLN A 8 -41.49 39.06 11.94
CA GLN A 8 -42.27 38.09 11.17
C GLN A 8 -41.52 37.65 9.91
N ILE A 9 -40.78 38.57 9.28
CA ILE A 9 -39.92 38.25 8.13
C ILE A 9 -38.74 37.36 8.55
N LEU A 10 -38.14 37.63 9.71
CA LEU A 10 -37.05 36.82 10.26
C LEU A 10 -37.51 35.41 10.63
N ILE A 11 -38.70 35.26 11.21
CA ILE A 11 -39.25 33.94 11.54
C ILE A 11 -39.59 33.17 10.26
N LEU A 12 -40.14 33.86 9.26
CA LEU A 12 -40.44 33.24 7.96
C LEU A 12 -39.16 32.76 7.25
N SER A 13 -38.07 33.53 7.31
CA SER A 13 -36.80 33.12 6.70
C SER A 13 -36.15 31.93 7.43
N LEU A 14 -36.30 31.83 8.75
CA LEU A 14 -35.76 30.72 9.53
C LEU A 14 -36.52 29.40 9.30
N VAL A 15 -37.82 29.47 9.01
CA VAL A 15 -38.63 28.28 8.66
C VAL A 15 -38.30 27.77 7.26
N LEU A 16 -37.94 28.66 6.32
CA LEU A 16 -37.56 28.29 4.95
C LEU A 16 -36.19 27.60 4.84
N LEU A 17 -35.37 27.61 5.90
CA LEU A 17 -34.06 26.94 5.97
C LEU A 17 -34.15 25.44 6.28
N GLN A 18 -35.34 24.88 6.52
CA GLN A 18 -35.53 23.50 6.97
C GLN A 18 -35.82 22.52 5.82
N GLY A 19 -35.22 22.73 4.65
CA GLY A 19 -35.39 21.80 3.53
C GLY A 19 -34.83 20.41 3.86
N PRO A 20 -35.48 19.30 3.44
CA PRO A 20 -34.91 17.97 3.59
C PRO A 20 -33.49 17.91 3.01
N SER A 21 -32.52 17.64 3.88
CA SER A 21 -31.13 17.40 3.50
C SER A 21 -31.03 15.98 2.96
N PHE A 22 -31.00 15.83 1.64
CA PHE A 22 -30.68 14.56 1.01
C PHE A 22 -29.18 14.32 1.12
N SER A 23 -28.78 13.36 1.95
CA SER A 23 -27.42 12.81 1.91
C SER A 23 -27.32 11.95 0.64
N GLN A 24 -26.57 12.40 -0.35
CA GLN A 24 -26.29 11.60 -1.54
C GLN A 24 -25.24 10.56 -1.15
N GLU A 25 -25.64 9.31 -0.96
CA GLU A 25 -24.71 8.19 -1.13
C GLU A 25 -24.58 7.99 -2.64
N ASN A 26 -23.43 8.38 -3.20
CA ASN A 26 -23.18 8.25 -4.64
C ASN A 26 -23.50 6.82 -5.08
N PRO A 27 -24.43 6.61 -6.03
CA PRO A 27 -24.77 5.28 -6.51
C PRO A 27 -23.58 4.72 -7.28
N VAL A 28 -22.77 3.88 -6.61
CA VAL A 28 -21.75 2.99 -7.16
C VAL A 28 -21.16 3.48 -8.49
N GLU A 29 -20.58 4.67 -8.47
CA GLU A 29 -19.80 5.17 -9.59
C GLU A 29 -18.48 4.40 -9.54
N SER A 30 -18.34 3.42 -10.46
CA SER A 30 -17.19 2.52 -10.67
C SER A 30 -16.03 2.79 -9.71
N GLN A 31 -16.09 2.19 -8.51
CA GLN A 31 -15.06 2.39 -7.50
C GLN A 31 -13.70 2.13 -8.14
N SER A 32 -12.83 3.15 -8.16
CA SER A 32 -11.47 3.00 -8.67
C SER A 32 -10.89 1.69 -8.15
N PRO A 33 -10.34 0.82 -9.02
CA PRO A 33 -9.79 -0.46 -8.60
C PRO A 33 -8.71 -0.30 -7.52
N ILE A 34 -8.11 0.89 -7.45
CA ILE A 34 -7.12 1.31 -6.45
C ILE A 34 -7.78 2.30 -5.49
N ARG A 35 -7.77 1.97 -4.19
CA ARG A 35 -8.26 2.83 -3.09
C ARG A 35 -7.16 3.49 -2.28
N HIS A 36 -5.99 2.86 -2.21
CA HIS A 36 -4.83 3.40 -1.52
C HIS A 36 -3.58 3.19 -2.35
N PHE A 37 -2.69 4.16 -2.25
CA PHE A 37 -1.32 4.11 -2.71
C PHE A 37 -0.46 4.83 -1.68
N SER A 38 0.55 4.15 -1.16
CA SER A 38 1.46 4.69 -0.15
C SER A 38 2.83 4.06 -0.31
N GLY A 39 3.86 4.74 0.21
CA GLY A 39 5.19 4.17 0.23
C GLY A 39 6.08 4.85 1.25
N THR A 40 7.14 4.14 1.62
CA THR A 40 8.18 4.57 2.55
C THR A 40 9.53 4.34 1.91
N ILE A 41 10.39 5.36 1.97
CA ILE A 41 11.79 5.25 1.58
C ILE A 41 12.62 5.30 2.85
N THR A 42 13.56 4.38 3.02
CA THR A 42 14.43 4.31 4.19
C THR A 42 15.88 4.15 3.79
N ALA A 43 16.75 4.99 4.34
CA ALA A 43 18.19 4.80 4.27
C ALA A 43 18.70 4.33 5.64
N THR A 44 19.48 3.25 5.65
CA THR A 44 20.04 2.67 6.88
C THR A 44 21.52 2.37 6.70
N ASN A 45 22.28 2.42 7.80
CA ASN A 45 23.67 1.95 7.84
C ASN A 45 23.77 0.43 8.06
N ASN A 46 22.67 -0.21 8.45
CA ASN A 46 22.59 -1.64 8.71
C ASN A 46 21.33 -2.23 8.05
N GLY A 47 21.52 -2.79 6.86
CA GLY A 47 20.46 -3.39 6.06
C GLY A 47 19.94 -4.68 6.70
N VAL A 48 18.84 -4.58 7.44
CA VAL A 48 18.14 -5.72 8.07
C VAL A 48 16.85 -6.08 7.34
N SER A 49 16.54 -7.37 7.24
CA SER A 49 15.33 -7.91 6.61
C SER A 49 14.42 -8.64 7.57
N ILE A 50 13.13 -8.62 7.23
CA ILE A 50 12.09 -9.37 7.94
C ILE A 50 12.38 -10.87 7.84
N ILE A 51 12.99 -11.31 6.74
CA ILE A 51 13.48 -12.68 6.57
C ILE A 51 14.93 -12.70 7.06
N PRO A 52 15.26 -13.37 8.19
CA PRO A 52 16.60 -13.26 8.79
C PRO A 52 17.73 -13.73 7.88
N ALA A 53 17.48 -14.72 7.03
CA ALA A 53 18.43 -15.21 6.04
C ALA A 53 18.79 -14.17 4.96
N PHE A 54 17.97 -13.12 4.82
CA PHE A 54 18.13 -12.08 3.83
C PHE A 54 18.67 -10.82 4.51
N ASN A 55 19.64 -10.89 5.42
CA ASN A 55 20.29 -9.72 6.05
C ASN A 55 21.55 -9.29 5.26
N LEU A 56 21.78 -7.98 5.09
CA LEU A 56 22.92 -7.45 4.31
C LEU A 56 24.06 -7.09 5.25
N GLY A 57 23.73 -6.58 6.44
CA GLY A 57 24.70 -6.13 7.44
C GLY A 57 25.50 -4.89 7.02
N LYS A 58 25.05 -4.18 5.97
CA LYS A 58 25.74 -3.00 5.39
C LYS A 58 24.74 -1.90 5.06
N ALA A 59 25.23 -0.70 4.74
CA ALA A 59 24.39 0.42 4.38
C ALA A 59 23.50 0.09 3.16
N ALA A 60 22.22 0.46 3.26
CA ALA A 60 21.19 0.07 2.31
C ALA A 60 20.08 1.13 2.18
N ALA A 61 19.38 1.09 1.05
CA ALA A 61 18.20 1.88 0.76
C ALA A 61 17.00 0.95 0.49
N PHE A 62 15.88 1.20 1.16
CA PHE A 62 14.64 0.43 1.04
C PHE A 62 13.56 1.30 0.41
N PHE A 63 12.76 0.67 -0.44
CA PHE A 63 11.58 1.23 -1.08
C PHE A 63 10.43 0.28 -0.83
N ASP A 64 9.65 0.56 0.20
CA ASP A 64 8.49 -0.22 0.57
C ASP A 64 7.25 0.50 0.03
N LEU A 65 6.51 -0.12 -0.86
CA LEU A 65 5.32 0.45 -1.46
C LEU A 65 4.10 -0.40 -1.10
N SER A 66 2.93 0.21 -1.16
CA SER A 66 1.65 -0.45 -0.94
C SER A 66 0.62 0.18 -1.86
N VAL A 67 -0.02 -0.67 -2.67
CA VAL A 67 -1.12 -0.28 -3.55
C VAL A 67 -2.23 -1.30 -3.41
N GLY A 68 -3.47 -0.85 -3.32
CA GLY A 68 -4.56 -1.80 -3.19
C GLY A 68 -5.94 -1.20 -3.20
N GLY A 69 -6.90 -2.08 -3.41
CA GLY A 69 -8.33 -1.78 -3.42
C GLY A 69 -9.01 -2.30 -2.16
N GLU A 70 -10.23 -2.80 -2.33
CA GLU A 70 -11.00 -3.33 -1.21
C GLU A 70 -10.44 -4.63 -0.61
N ARG A 71 -10.11 -5.54 -1.52
CA ARG A 71 -9.86 -6.96 -1.25
C ARG A 71 -8.45 -7.33 -1.64
N LEU A 72 -7.97 -6.87 -2.79
CA LEU A 72 -6.63 -7.12 -3.30
C LEU A 72 -5.70 -5.97 -2.92
N SER A 73 -4.53 -6.29 -2.37
CA SER A 73 -3.39 -5.39 -2.25
C SER A 73 -2.12 -6.02 -2.81
N PHE A 74 -1.23 -5.16 -3.28
CA PHE A 74 0.10 -5.47 -3.74
C PHE A 74 1.09 -4.57 -3.01
N ASP A 75 2.03 -5.19 -2.31
CA ASP A 75 2.93 -4.49 -1.38
C ASP A 75 4.38 -4.87 -1.69
N PRO A 76 4.98 -4.30 -2.75
CA PRO A 76 6.34 -4.63 -3.13
C PRO A 76 7.35 -3.94 -2.22
N MET A 77 8.39 -4.70 -1.85
CA MET A 77 9.53 -4.22 -1.08
C MET A 77 10.77 -4.37 -1.95
N PHE A 78 11.39 -3.26 -2.33
CA PHE A 78 12.64 -3.25 -3.08
C PHE A 78 13.77 -2.79 -2.19
N ARG A 79 14.84 -3.57 -2.13
CA ARG A 79 16.00 -3.26 -1.29
C ARG A 79 17.26 -3.26 -2.10
N PHE A 80 18.08 -2.24 -1.87
CA PHE A 80 19.34 -2.02 -2.56
C PHE A 80 20.43 -1.77 -1.53
N GLY A 81 21.64 -2.24 -1.81
CA GLY A 81 22.83 -1.73 -1.12
C GLY A 81 23.04 -0.25 -1.46
N MET A 82 23.73 0.49 -0.60
CA MET A 82 24.05 1.91 -0.86
C MET A 82 24.93 2.11 -2.12
N ASN A 83 25.55 1.04 -2.61
CA ASN A 83 26.24 0.99 -3.90
C ASN A 83 25.30 0.81 -5.11
N GLY A 84 23.98 0.83 -4.91
CA GLY A 84 22.97 0.66 -5.96
C GLY A 84 22.74 -0.80 -6.39
N LYS A 85 23.50 -1.78 -5.88
CA LYS A 85 23.27 -3.19 -6.21
C LYS A 85 21.93 -3.66 -5.62
N PRO A 86 21.08 -4.36 -6.38
CA PRO A 86 19.88 -4.95 -5.82
C PRO A 86 20.28 -6.02 -4.81
N TRP A 87 19.51 -6.09 -3.73
CA TRP A 87 19.79 -6.98 -2.63
C TRP A 87 18.66 -7.97 -2.39
N SER A 88 17.43 -7.48 -2.23
CA SER A 88 16.28 -8.37 -2.14
C SER A 88 15.01 -7.69 -2.62
N PHE A 89 14.19 -8.41 -3.36
CA PHE A 89 12.85 -7.98 -3.77
C PHE A 89 11.81 -8.92 -3.19
N ILE A 90 10.78 -8.39 -2.53
CA ILE A 90 9.71 -9.19 -1.94
C ILE A 90 8.38 -8.64 -2.44
N LEU A 91 7.62 -9.46 -3.16
CA LEU A 91 6.42 -9.06 -3.86
C LEU A 91 5.17 -9.62 -3.16
N TRP A 92 4.64 -8.90 -2.18
CA TRP A 92 3.49 -9.38 -1.41
C TRP A 92 2.18 -9.14 -2.14
N TRP A 93 1.47 -10.22 -2.45
CA TRP A 93 0.08 -10.20 -2.90
C TRP A 93 -0.82 -10.64 -1.76
N ARG A 94 -1.88 -9.89 -1.48
CA ARG A 94 -2.85 -10.23 -0.43
C ARG A 94 -4.26 -10.05 -0.93
N TYR A 95 -5.08 -11.09 -0.84
CA TYR A 95 -6.48 -11.10 -1.22
C TYR A 95 -7.38 -11.50 -0.06
N LYS A 96 -8.27 -10.59 0.34
CA LYS A 96 -9.30 -10.85 1.36
C LYS A 96 -10.43 -11.70 0.77
N ILE A 97 -10.38 -13.01 1.03
CA ILE A 97 -11.42 -13.97 0.64
C ILE A 97 -12.71 -13.65 1.40
N ILE A 98 -12.61 -13.56 2.73
CA ILE A 98 -13.73 -13.19 3.61
C ILE A 98 -13.37 -11.86 4.29
N LYS A 99 -14.27 -10.88 4.14
CA LYS A 99 -14.13 -9.54 4.71
C LYS A 99 -15.42 -9.22 5.47
N ASP A 100 -15.54 -9.75 6.68
CA ASP A 100 -16.65 -9.47 7.60
C ASP A 100 -16.13 -8.93 8.94
N LYS A 101 -17.00 -8.31 9.74
CA LYS A 101 -16.67 -7.70 11.04
C LYS A 101 -16.29 -8.73 12.09
N LYS A 102 -16.91 -9.91 12.07
CA LYS A 102 -16.70 -10.97 13.08
C LYS A 102 -15.60 -11.96 12.67
N PHE A 103 -15.39 -12.12 11.36
CA PHE A 103 -14.41 -13.06 10.81
C PHE A 103 -13.82 -12.54 9.50
N SER A 104 -12.51 -12.71 9.34
CA SER A 104 -11.82 -12.37 8.10
C SER A 104 -10.83 -13.46 7.71
N LEU A 105 -10.76 -13.74 6.42
CA LEU A 105 -9.85 -14.71 5.84
C LEU A 105 -9.11 -14.04 4.67
N THR A 106 -7.79 -14.09 4.70
CA THR A 106 -6.93 -13.52 3.67
C THR A 106 -5.99 -14.61 3.15
N ALA A 107 -5.92 -14.76 1.84
CA ALA A 107 -4.88 -15.55 1.19
C ALA A 107 -3.82 -14.62 0.62
N GLY A 108 -2.58 -15.06 0.58
CA GLY A 108 -1.50 -14.27 0.00
C GLY A 108 -0.43 -15.13 -0.64
N ALA A 109 0.33 -14.51 -1.54
CA ALA A 109 1.50 -15.08 -2.19
C ALA A 109 2.64 -14.08 -2.09
N HIS A 110 3.87 -14.57 -1.88
CA HIS A 110 5.04 -13.69 -1.70
C HIS A 110 6.29 -14.23 -2.40
N PRO A 111 6.38 -14.12 -3.74
CA PRO A 111 7.63 -14.34 -4.44
C PRO A 111 8.70 -13.42 -3.86
N ALA A 112 9.82 -14.00 -3.44
CA ALA A 112 10.93 -13.29 -2.87
C ALA A 112 12.21 -13.68 -3.62
N PHE A 113 12.99 -12.66 -3.98
CA PHE A 113 14.24 -12.81 -4.72
C PHE A 113 15.37 -12.30 -3.86
N LEU A 114 16.38 -13.13 -3.62
CA LEU A 114 17.59 -12.74 -2.90
C LEU A 114 18.77 -12.69 -3.85
N PHE A 115 19.30 -11.49 -4.07
CA PHE A 115 20.45 -11.27 -4.93
C PHE A 115 21.76 -11.37 -4.17
N GLN A 116 22.71 -12.12 -4.73
CA GLN A 116 24.04 -12.27 -4.15
C GLN A 116 25.08 -12.68 -5.20
N ASP A 117 26.32 -12.27 -4.97
CA ASP A 117 27.46 -12.80 -5.70
C ASP A 117 27.76 -14.20 -5.16
N ARG A 118 27.64 -15.25 -5.99
CA ARG A 118 28.01 -16.63 -5.65
C ARG A 118 28.95 -17.22 -6.68
N GLU A 119 29.77 -18.15 -6.23
CA GLU A 119 30.52 -19.04 -7.10
C GLU A 119 29.58 -20.14 -7.59
N VAL A 120 29.47 -20.28 -8.91
CA VAL A 120 28.60 -21.23 -9.59
C VAL A 120 29.43 -21.99 -10.59
N VAL A 121 29.22 -23.30 -10.69
CA VAL A 121 29.88 -24.14 -11.69
C VAL A 121 29.08 -24.03 -12.99
N VAL A 122 29.70 -23.50 -14.03
CA VAL A 122 29.14 -23.41 -15.39
C VAL A 122 30.11 -24.11 -16.32
N ASP A 123 29.64 -25.15 -17.01
CA ASP A 123 30.44 -25.97 -17.94
C ASP A 123 31.71 -26.57 -17.32
N GLY A 124 31.65 -26.88 -16.01
CA GLY A 124 32.79 -27.46 -15.27
C GLY A 124 33.78 -26.43 -14.72
N GLU A 125 33.61 -25.14 -15.03
CA GLU A 125 34.43 -24.06 -14.49
C GLU A 125 33.69 -23.28 -13.38
N VAL A 126 34.43 -22.93 -12.32
CA VAL A 126 33.91 -22.10 -11.24
C VAL A 126 33.93 -20.65 -11.70
N GLN A 127 32.75 -20.05 -11.81
CA GLN A 127 32.58 -18.64 -12.19
C GLN A 127 31.85 -17.89 -11.09
N ARG A 128 32.32 -16.66 -10.80
CA ARG A 128 31.65 -15.77 -9.86
C ARG A 128 30.54 -15.01 -10.59
N MET A 129 29.29 -15.32 -10.25
CA MET A 129 28.13 -14.75 -10.90
C MET A 129 27.21 -14.06 -9.90
N PHE A 130 26.53 -13.01 -10.38
CA PHE A 130 25.47 -12.36 -9.65
C PHE A 130 24.16 -13.11 -9.90
N VAL A 131 23.63 -13.77 -8.87
CA VAL A 131 22.47 -14.66 -8.98
C VAL A 131 21.36 -14.24 -8.04
N ALA A 132 20.13 -14.55 -8.43
CA ALA A 132 18.95 -14.46 -7.58
C ALA A 132 18.54 -15.87 -7.14
N ASN A 133 18.38 -16.07 -5.83
CA ASN A 133 17.75 -17.26 -5.24
C ASN A 133 16.27 -17.03 -4.96
#